data_AF-A0A1F9BR32-F1
#
_entry.id   AF-A0A1F9BR32-F1
#
_cell.length_a   1.000
_cell.length_b   1.000
_cell.length_c   1.000
_cell.angle_alpha   90.00
_cell.angle_beta   90.00
_cell.angle_gamma   90.00
#
_symmetry.space_group_name_H-M   'P 1'
#
loop_
_entity.id
_entity.type
_entity.pdbx_description
1 polymer ?
#
loop_
_entity_poly.entity_id
_entity_poly.type
_entity_poly.pdbx_seq_one_letter_code
_entity_poly.pdbx_strand_id
1 'polypeptide(L)'
;MPSRIKHGLLISIAVLNLFFGSAIISFAETVNYVYDELNRLKRVEYGNGVVIEYEYDKAGNRLEKMSGVGSDTTPPVGTVTINGGAAFTNTTGVTLTLTCSDAGWGCAYMQFSNDGTTYSSPEWYATPKAWTLTPGDGSKTVWARFRDGAGNWSSDPPPSDSIILDTITPVTTPSPPGGTYSTAQSVTLTCNDGTGSGCDKIYYTTDGTTPTTSSPVYSSPISISVDTMLKFFARDLAGNNESMKTQIYTIDTIAPVTTASPPGGYWNYNTTVQVSLSCSDGAGSGCDRIYYTTDGTTPTTASPVYSSPINISVTTTLRFFARDFAGNSEVIRTEVYNIGPVRIGTTNYNTIQAAYNAAVNGNVIKCRDLTLVESLTVNRNIIVTLEGGYNSDFTSNYGIMTTLRGMITTTAGGGTITIKNFTLSQ
;
A
#
# COMPACT_ATOMS: atom_id res chain seq x y z
N MET A 1 -24.67 71.56 79.72
CA MET A 1 -25.57 70.42 79.45
C MET A 1 -25.95 70.45 77.98
N PRO A 2 -25.83 69.33 77.25
CA PRO A 2 -25.41 69.27 75.84
C PRO A 2 -26.61 69.04 74.90
N SER A 3 -26.67 69.55 73.66
CA SER A 3 -25.84 69.29 72.47
C SER A 3 -25.80 67.81 72.06
N ARG A 4 -26.53 67.45 71.00
CA ARG A 4 -25.93 67.00 69.72
C ARG A 4 -26.99 66.61 68.69
N ILE A 5 -27.10 67.51 67.73
CA ILE A 5 -27.35 67.31 66.30
C ILE A 5 -27.23 65.84 65.85
N LYS A 6 -28.34 65.23 65.41
CA LYS A 6 -28.34 63.99 64.61
C LYS A 6 -28.06 64.36 63.16
N HIS A 7 -26.79 64.42 62.77
CA HIS A 7 -26.41 64.24 61.37
C HIS A 7 -25.98 62.79 61.21
N GLY A 8 -26.67 62.06 60.33
CA GLY A 8 -26.15 60.81 59.80
C GLY A 8 -24.86 61.13 59.05
N LEU A 9 -23.74 60.73 59.62
CA LEU A 9 -22.43 60.85 58.99
C LEU A 9 -22.30 59.73 57.94
N LEU A 10 -22.66 60.02 56.69
CA LEU A 10 -22.17 59.24 55.55
C LEU A 10 -20.68 59.56 55.39
N ILE A 11 -19.81 58.62 55.72
CA ILE A 11 -18.40 58.69 55.33
C ILE A 11 -18.28 58.03 53.96
N SER A 12 -18.39 58.83 52.89
CA SER A 12 -17.97 58.43 51.55
C SER A 12 -16.51 58.81 51.37
N ILE A 13 -15.60 57.82 51.41
CA ILE A 13 -14.20 58.03 51.03
C ILE A 13 -14.14 57.97 49.49
N ALA A 14 -14.10 59.13 48.85
CA ALA A 14 -13.78 59.25 47.43
C ALA A 14 -12.26 59.42 47.29
N VAL A 15 -11.56 58.35 46.88
CA VAL A 15 -10.17 58.48 46.40
C VAL A 15 -10.23 59.00 44.96
N LEU A 16 -9.90 60.28 44.81
CA LEU A 16 -9.86 60.97 43.52
C LEU A 16 -8.54 60.61 42.80
N ASN A 17 -8.58 59.66 41.87
CA ASN A 17 -7.54 59.50 40.85
C ASN A 17 -8.06 60.05 39.51
N LEU A 18 -7.34 61.01 38.95
CA LEU A 18 -7.62 61.64 37.66
C LEU A 18 -7.17 60.73 36.49
N PHE A 19 -8.12 60.39 35.60
CA PHE A 19 -8.00 60.02 34.16
C PHE A 19 -7.20 58.72 33.79
N PHE A 20 -7.58 57.81 32.88
CA PHE A 20 -8.63 57.65 31.85
C PHE A 20 -8.91 56.13 31.66
N GLY A 21 -10.16 55.74 31.39
CA GLY A 21 -10.48 54.67 30.42
C GLY A 21 -10.32 53.20 30.83
N SER A 22 -11.17 52.71 31.74
CA SER A 22 -11.83 51.40 31.69
C SER A 22 -12.82 51.34 32.85
N ALA A 23 -13.99 50.75 32.66
CA ALA A 23 -15.04 50.69 33.67
C ALA A 23 -14.53 49.99 34.95
N ILE A 24 -14.21 50.77 35.98
CA ILE A 24 -13.97 50.26 37.33
C ILE A 24 -15.34 50.06 37.95
N ILE A 25 -15.78 48.80 38.03
CA ILE A 25 -16.90 48.42 38.91
C ILE A 25 -16.41 48.72 40.33
N SER A 26 -16.83 49.83 40.91
CA SER A 26 -16.62 50.08 42.34
C SER A 26 -17.63 49.23 43.10
N PHE A 27 -17.18 48.15 43.72
CA PHE A 27 -17.98 47.50 44.76
C PHE A 27 -18.03 48.45 45.96
N ALA A 28 -19.15 49.14 46.14
CA ALA A 28 -19.47 49.75 47.42
C ALA A 28 -19.83 48.59 48.37
N GLU A 29 -18.84 48.08 49.11
CA GLU A 29 -19.15 47.15 50.21
C GLU A 29 -20.01 47.88 51.23
N THR A 30 -21.26 47.44 51.38
CA THR A 30 -22.16 47.98 52.41
C THR A 30 -21.75 47.38 53.74
N VAL A 31 -21.48 48.22 54.76
CA VAL A 31 -21.26 47.75 56.13
C VAL A 31 -22.48 48.09 56.97
N ASN A 32 -23.18 47.06 57.45
CA ASN A 32 -24.34 47.22 58.31
C ASN A 32 -23.93 47.09 59.78
N TYR A 33 -24.36 48.04 60.61
CA TYR A 33 -24.11 48.05 62.05
C TYR A 33 -25.44 47.86 62.79
N VAL A 34 -25.50 46.83 63.63
CA VAL A 34 -26.66 46.57 64.51
C VAL A 34 -26.27 46.89 65.94
N TYR A 35 -27.12 47.67 66.62
CA TYR A 35 -26.94 48.05 68.02
C TYR A 35 -27.94 47.33 68.91
N ASP A 36 -27.58 47.08 70.17
CA ASP A 36 -28.51 46.61 71.20
C ASP A 36 -29.41 47.76 71.74
N GLU A 37 -30.36 47.43 72.61
CA GLU A 37 -31.28 48.41 73.23
C GLU A 37 -30.57 49.49 74.06
N LEU A 38 -29.30 49.29 74.39
CA LEU A 38 -28.43 50.23 75.11
C LEU A 38 -27.55 51.05 74.16
N ASN A 39 -27.81 51.01 72.84
CA ASN A 39 -27.02 51.63 71.77
C ASN A 39 -25.54 51.18 71.73
N ARG A 40 -25.24 49.96 72.17
CA ARG A 40 -23.90 49.38 72.05
C ARG A 40 -23.84 48.53 70.78
N LEU A 41 -22.70 48.55 70.09
CA LEU A 41 -22.53 47.83 68.83
C LEU A 41 -22.61 46.32 69.08
N LYS A 42 -23.63 45.64 68.56
CA LYS A 42 -23.87 44.20 68.76
C LYS A 42 -23.41 43.35 67.58
N ARG A 43 -23.53 43.86 66.35
CA ARG A 43 -23.18 43.12 65.12
C ARG A 43 -22.66 44.07 64.04
N VAL A 44 -21.63 43.66 63.32
CA VAL A 44 -21.12 44.30 62.09
C VAL A 44 -21.20 43.28 60.98
N GLU A 45 -21.89 43.61 59.89
CA GLU A 45 -21.98 42.79 58.68
C GLU A 45 -21.30 43.55 57.55
N TYR A 46 -20.26 42.96 56.97
CA TYR A 46 -19.56 43.50 55.82
C TYR A 46 -20.22 43.02 54.52
N GLY A 47 -20.07 43.78 53.43
CA GLY A 47 -20.64 43.43 52.13
C GLY A 47 -20.14 42.10 51.55
N ASN A 48 -18.99 41.61 52.04
CA ASN A 48 -18.42 40.29 51.75
C ASN A 48 -18.93 39.17 52.67
N GLY A 49 -20.00 39.42 53.43
CA GLY A 49 -20.66 38.44 54.29
C GLY A 49 -20.00 38.23 55.65
N VAL A 50 -18.81 38.77 55.91
CA VAL A 50 -18.16 38.64 57.23
C VAL A 50 -19.06 39.24 58.31
N VAL A 51 -19.31 38.48 59.38
CA VAL A 51 -20.09 38.95 60.53
C VAL A 51 -19.19 38.97 61.77
N ILE A 52 -19.16 40.11 62.45
CA ILE A 52 -18.54 40.25 63.76
C ILE A 52 -19.64 40.53 64.77
N GLU A 53 -19.85 39.62 65.72
CA GLU A 53 -20.76 39.83 66.85
C GLU A 53 -19.98 40.19 68.12
N TYR A 54 -20.60 41.05 68.94
CA TYR A 54 -20.06 41.53 70.20
C TYR A 54 -21.00 41.21 71.35
N GLU A 55 -20.44 40.60 72.40
CA GLU A 55 -21.10 40.46 73.69
C GLU A 55 -20.52 41.43 74.70
N TYR A 56 -21.32 41.76 75.72
CA TYR A 56 -20.95 42.69 76.77
C TYR A 56 -21.24 42.08 78.13
N ASP A 57 -20.34 42.26 79.10
CA ASP A 57 -20.60 41.88 80.48
C ASP A 57 -21.67 42.79 81.13
N LYS A 58 -22.07 42.46 82.37
CA LYS A 58 -23.02 43.27 83.15
C LYS A 58 -22.50 44.67 83.50
N ALA A 59 -21.19 44.90 83.42
CA ALA A 59 -20.55 46.21 83.64
C ALA A 59 -20.42 47.02 82.33
N GLY A 60 -20.79 46.45 81.18
CA GLY A 60 -20.72 47.07 79.87
C GLY A 60 -19.39 46.94 79.15
N ASN A 61 -18.45 46.13 79.65
CA ASN A 61 -17.20 45.86 78.96
C ASN A 61 -17.43 44.86 77.82
N ARG A 62 -16.78 45.12 76.68
CA ARG A 62 -16.85 44.24 75.50
C ARG A 62 -16.10 42.94 75.79
N LEU A 63 -16.84 41.84 75.91
CA LEU A 63 -16.29 40.49 75.98
C LEU A 63 -15.95 40.02 74.56
N GLU A 64 -15.03 39.07 74.42
CA GLU A 64 -14.31 38.77 73.19
C GLU A 64 -15.17 38.34 71.98
N LYS A 65 -14.55 38.43 70.80
CA LYS A 65 -15.11 38.34 69.43
C LYS A 65 -15.48 36.91 69.03
N MET A 66 -16.71 36.68 68.59
CA MET A 66 -17.04 35.53 67.73
C MET A 66 -16.95 35.99 66.27
N SER A 67 -15.96 35.51 65.53
CA SER A 67 -15.91 35.71 64.07
C SER A 67 -16.78 34.64 63.43
N GLY A 68 -18.03 34.97 63.11
CA GLY A 68 -18.86 34.15 62.25
C GLY A 68 -18.42 34.40 60.81
N VAL A 69 -17.78 33.42 60.18
CA VAL A 69 -17.54 33.44 58.73
C VAL A 69 -18.92 33.53 58.08
N GLY A 70 -19.17 34.58 57.29
CA GLY A 70 -20.38 34.65 56.49
C GLY A 70 -20.53 33.38 55.68
N SER A 71 -21.74 32.82 55.65
CA SER A 71 -22.06 31.73 54.73
C SER A 71 -22.01 32.30 53.32
N ASP A 72 -20.84 32.29 52.69
CA ASP A 72 -20.79 32.33 51.24
C ASP A 72 -21.59 31.12 50.75
N THR A 73 -22.55 31.39 49.87
CA THR A 73 -23.47 30.41 49.29
C THR A 73 -23.35 30.37 47.78
N THR A 74 -22.43 31.16 47.20
CA THR A 74 -22.26 31.28 45.75
C THR A 74 -21.35 30.16 45.28
N PRO A 75 -21.82 29.26 44.40
CA PRO A 75 -20.94 28.26 43.83
C PRO A 75 -19.83 28.87 42.95
N PRO A 76 -18.62 28.32 42.96
CA PRO A 76 -17.59 28.68 42.00
C PRO A 76 -18.01 28.31 40.57
N VAL A 77 -17.59 29.11 39.58
CA VAL A 77 -17.79 28.87 38.15
C VAL A 77 -16.43 28.55 37.51
N GLY A 78 -16.39 27.58 36.61
CA GLY A 78 -15.14 27.20 35.94
C GLY A 78 -15.36 26.50 34.62
N THR A 79 -14.25 26.19 33.95
CA THR A 79 -14.23 25.39 32.72
C THR A 79 -13.22 24.27 32.82
N VAL A 80 -13.42 23.24 32.00
CA VAL A 80 -12.43 22.20 31.72
C VAL A 80 -12.24 22.12 30.22
N THR A 81 -11.00 21.94 29.77
CA THR A 81 -10.66 21.73 28.37
C THR A 81 -9.63 20.62 28.26
N ILE A 82 -9.95 19.56 27.51
CA ILE A 82 -9.11 18.38 27.31
C ILE A 82 -8.13 18.66 26.17
N ASN A 83 -6.82 18.49 26.43
CA ASN A 83 -5.74 18.65 25.44
C ASN A 83 -5.81 19.97 24.64
N GLY A 84 -6.28 21.05 25.26
CA GLY A 84 -6.44 22.35 24.58
C GLY A 84 -7.58 22.38 23.54
N GLY A 85 -8.55 21.47 23.62
CA GLY A 85 -9.71 21.40 22.72
C GLY A 85 -9.48 20.54 21.49
N ALA A 86 -8.51 19.61 21.55
CA ALA A 86 -8.26 18.66 20.46
C ALA A 86 -9.49 17.76 20.24
N ALA A 87 -9.86 17.55 18.98
CA ALA A 87 -10.98 16.66 18.63
C ALA A 87 -10.68 15.18 18.91
N PHE A 88 -9.40 14.78 18.77
CA PHE A 88 -8.94 13.40 18.89
C PHE A 88 -7.71 13.29 19.81
N THR A 89 -7.56 12.11 20.41
CA THR A 89 -6.33 11.67 21.10
C THR A 89 -6.10 10.20 20.80
N ASN A 90 -4.84 9.77 20.74
CA ASN A 90 -4.47 8.36 20.62
C ASN A 90 -3.94 7.73 21.91
N THR A 91 -4.11 8.43 23.02
CA THR A 91 -3.71 7.98 24.34
C THR A 91 -4.79 8.31 25.37
N THR A 92 -4.92 7.43 26.37
CA THR A 92 -5.81 7.65 27.51
C THR A 92 -5.30 8.74 28.45
N GLY A 93 -3.99 9.04 28.43
CA GLY A 93 -3.41 10.12 29.22
C GLY A 93 -3.64 11.48 28.56
N VAL A 94 -4.45 12.33 29.18
CA VAL A 94 -4.77 13.68 28.69
C VAL A 94 -4.39 14.76 29.70
N THR A 95 -4.28 15.99 29.22
CA THR A 95 -4.07 17.18 30.04
C THR A 95 -5.34 18.02 30.10
N LEU A 96 -5.81 18.31 31.30
CA LEU A 96 -6.95 19.20 31.54
C LEU A 96 -6.44 20.61 31.84
N THR A 97 -6.88 21.57 31.03
CA THR A 97 -6.74 23.00 31.33
C THR A 97 -8.01 23.47 32.03
N LEU A 98 -7.87 24.17 33.15
CA LEU A 98 -8.98 24.48 34.04
C LEU A 98 -9.03 25.98 34.28
N THR A 99 -10.23 26.56 34.25
CA THR A 99 -10.47 27.89 34.82
C THR A 99 -11.38 27.75 36.03
N CYS A 100 -11.18 28.60 37.03
CA CYS A 100 -12.09 28.68 38.15
C CYS A 100 -12.10 30.11 38.69
N SER A 101 -13.31 30.63 38.89
CA SER A 101 -13.58 31.96 39.43
C SER A 101 -14.71 31.88 40.44
N ASP A 102 -14.54 32.56 41.55
CA ASP A 102 -15.55 32.71 42.58
C ASP A 102 -15.51 34.14 43.13
N ALA A 103 -16.68 34.70 43.44
CA ALA A 103 -16.81 36.10 43.87
C ALA A 103 -16.57 36.30 45.38
N GLY A 104 -16.50 35.22 46.16
CA GLY A 104 -16.30 35.24 47.60
C GLY A 104 -14.90 34.74 48.00
N TRP A 105 -14.78 33.44 48.25
CA TRP A 105 -13.62 32.82 48.90
C TRP A 105 -12.62 32.19 47.92
N GLY A 106 -12.86 32.31 46.61
CA GLY A 106 -11.98 31.78 45.58
C GLY A 106 -12.01 30.25 45.52
N CYS A 107 -11.43 29.68 44.47
CA CYS A 107 -11.46 28.23 44.25
C CYS A 107 -10.42 27.50 45.09
N ALA A 108 -10.87 26.64 46.00
CA ALA A 108 -10.02 25.91 46.94
C ALA A 108 -9.76 24.47 46.49
N TYR A 109 -10.80 23.72 46.11
CA TYR A 109 -10.68 22.31 45.73
C TYR A 109 -11.23 22.02 44.35
N MET A 110 -10.81 20.90 43.77
CA MET A 110 -11.34 20.35 42.53
C MET A 110 -11.50 18.83 42.61
N GLN A 111 -12.40 18.28 41.80
CA GLN A 111 -12.61 16.85 41.59
C GLN A 111 -12.93 16.57 40.13
N PHE A 112 -12.58 15.38 39.66
CA PHE A 112 -12.81 14.97 38.27
C PHE A 112 -13.53 13.64 38.18
N SER A 113 -14.23 13.44 37.07
CA SER A 113 -15.00 12.22 36.79
C SER A 113 -14.96 11.90 35.29
N ASN A 114 -14.97 10.60 34.96
CA ASN A 114 -15.13 10.06 33.61
C ASN A 114 -16.57 9.60 33.31
N ASP A 115 -17.48 9.64 34.28
CA ASP A 115 -18.87 9.17 34.15
C ASP A 115 -19.91 10.23 34.59
N GLY A 116 -19.46 11.38 35.09
CA GLY A 116 -20.29 12.46 35.62
C GLY A 116 -20.88 12.18 37.00
N THR A 117 -20.69 10.99 37.55
CA THR A 117 -21.34 10.51 38.79
C THR A 117 -20.34 10.14 39.89
N THR A 118 -19.26 9.46 39.55
CA THR A 118 -18.21 9.01 40.45
C THR A 118 -17.02 9.96 40.33
N TYR A 119 -16.75 10.71 41.39
CA TYR A 119 -15.69 11.71 41.41
C TYR A 119 -14.47 11.22 42.18
N SER A 120 -13.28 11.63 41.73
CA SER A 120 -12.03 11.47 42.48
C SER A 120 -12.12 12.10 43.86
N SER A 121 -11.23 11.76 44.79
CA SER A 121 -11.12 12.51 46.05
C SER A 121 -10.86 14.00 45.79
N PRO A 122 -11.39 14.94 46.61
CA PRO A 122 -11.08 16.35 46.48
C PRO A 122 -9.58 16.60 46.60
N GLU A 123 -9.04 17.43 45.73
CA GLU A 123 -7.66 17.91 45.76
C GLU A 123 -7.61 19.42 45.62
N TRP A 124 -6.51 20.06 46.02
CA TRP A 124 -6.34 21.51 45.88
C TRP A 124 -6.43 21.94 44.42
N TYR A 125 -7.10 23.07 44.16
CA TYR A 125 -7.20 23.62 42.82
C TYR A 125 -5.80 23.88 42.23
N ALA A 126 -5.53 23.28 41.07
CA ALA A 126 -4.29 23.44 40.31
C ALA A 126 -4.54 23.23 38.82
N THR A 127 -3.85 23.98 37.97
CA THR A 127 -3.93 23.81 36.51
C THR A 127 -2.54 23.97 35.87
N PRO A 128 -2.16 23.13 34.88
CA PRO A 128 -2.92 22.01 34.30
C PRO A 128 -3.00 20.77 35.19
N LYS A 129 -3.92 19.84 34.88
CA LYS A 129 -4.08 18.55 35.56
C LYS A 129 -3.90 17.39 34.56
N ALA A 130 -3.00 16.45 34.87
CA ALA A 130 -2.95 15.17 34.15
C ALA A 130 -4.13 14.28 34.56
N TRP A 131 -4.78 13.67 33.57
CA TRP A 131 -5.96 12.83 33.77
C TRP A 131 -5.94 11.60 32.86
N THR A 132 -6.55 10.51 33.31
CA THR A 132 -6.62 9.25 32.55
C THR A 132 -8.07 8.96 32.17
N LEU A 133 -8.33 8.91 30.87
CA LEU A 133 -9.63 8.54 30.29
C LEU A 133 -9.93 7.04 30.51
N THR A 134 -11.20 6.68 30.41
CA THR A 134 -11.58 5.27 30.37
C THR A 134 -11.02 4.60 29.10
N PRO A 135 -10.50 3.36 29.19
CA PRO A 135 -10.02 2.63 28.01
C PRO A 135 -11.09 2.41 26.92
N GLY A 136 -10.62 2.04 25.73
CA GLY A 136 -11.45 1.72 24.55
C GLY A 136 -11.77 2.94 23.70
N ASP A 137 -11.83 2.77 22.38
CA ASP A 137 -12.04 3.89 21.46
C ASP A 137 -13.46 4.50 21.58
N GLY A 138 -13.60 5.72 21.04
CA GLY A 138 -14.84 6.47 21.00
C GLY A 138 -14.83 7.72 21.87
N SER A 139 -15.99 8.36 21.99
CA SER A 139 -16.15 9.60 22.75
C SER A 139 -15.90 9.39 24.24
N LYS A 140 -15.05 10.25 24.81
CA LYS A 140 -14.70 10.32 26.23
C LYS A 140 -15.06 11.70 26.75
N THR A 141 -15.70 11.76 27.91
CA THR A 141 -16.08 13.01 28.55
C THR A 141 -15.44 13.08 29.93
N VAL A 142 -14.93 14.26 30.28
CA VAL A 142 -14.40 14.55 31.61
C VAL A 142 -15.21 15.68 32.23
N TRP A 143 -15.73 15.44 33.43
CA TRP A 143 -16.43 16.43 34.24
C TRP A 143 -15.50 16.95 35.33
N ALA A 144 -15.53 18.26 35.59
CA ALA A 144 -14.74 18.92 36.64
C ALA A 144 -15.66 19.66 37.61
N ARG A 145 -15.57 19.34 38.91
CA ARG A 145 -16.23 20.10 39.97
C ARG A 145 -15.22 20.95 40.71
N PHE A 146 -15.63 22.15 41.10
CA PHE A 146 -14.82 23.08 41.86
C PHE A 146 -15.49 23.39 43.19
N ARG A 147 -14.71 23.54 44.27
CA ARG A 147 -15.21 23.94 45.58
C ARG A 147 -14.52 25.21 46.03
N ASP A 148 -15.28 26.17 46.52
CA ASP A 148 -14.71 27.37 47.11
C ASP A 148 -14.16 27.12 48.55
N GLY A 149 -13.61 28.16 49.16
CA GLY A 149 -13.12 28.12 50.55
C GLY A 149 -14.21 28.01 51.62
N ALA A 150 -15.46 28.39 51.31
CA ALA A 150 -16.61 28.30 52.21
C ALA A 150 -17.30 26.93 52.17
N GLY A 151 -17.02 26.17 51.12
CA GLY A 151 -17.40 24.79 50.93
C GLY A 151 -18.46 24.53 49.88
N ASN A 152 -18.87 25.54 49.10
CA ASN A 152 -19.85 25.36 48.04
C ASN A 152 -19.18 24.71 46.83
N TRP A 153 -19.83 23.67 46.28
CA TRP A 153 -19.43 23.06 45.02
C TRP A 153 -20.08 23.79 43.85
N SER A 154 -19.39 23.84 42.71
CA SER A 154 -19.88 24.33 41.42
C SER A 154 -21.26 23.77 41.09
N SER A 155 -22.09 24.56 40.42
CA SER A 155 -23.46 24.18 40.05
C SER A 155 -23.52 22.86 39.28
N ASP A 156 -24.63 22.14 39.43
CA ASP A 156 -24.95 20.94 38.65
C ASP A 156 -25.78 21.33 37.40
N PRO A 157 -25.45 20.83 36.19
CA PRO A 157 -24.32 19.97 35.89
C PRO A 157 -22.98 20.71 35.97
N PRO A 158 -21.90 20.04 36.44
CA PRO A 158 -20.57 20.63 36.42
C PRO A 158 -20.04 20.82 35.00
N PRO A 159 -19.06 21.73 34.80
CA PRO A 159 -18.42 21.89 33.50
C PRO A 159 -17.78 20.58 33.04
N SER A 160 -17.89 20.32 31.73
CA SER A 160 -17.35 19.13 31.08
C SER A 160 -16.80 19.44 29.71
N ASP A 161 -15.91 18.59 29.23
CA ASP A 161 -15.42 18.61 27.85
C ASP A 161 -15.28 17.17 27.34
N SER A 162 -15.28 16.99 26.01
CA SER A 162 -15.23 15.69 25.37
C SER A 162 -14.14 15.60 24.30
N ILE A 163 -13.57 14.41 24.15
CA ILE A 163 -12.56 14.07 23.14
C ILE A 163 -12.83 12.67 22.58
N ILE A 164 -12.49 12.41 21.32
CA ILE A 164 -12.56 11.06 20.76
C ILE A 164 -11.22 10.37 21.00
N LEU A 165 -11.22 9.28 21.78
CA LEU A 165 -10.07 8.39 21.88
C LEU A 165 -10.08 7.46 20.67
N ASP A 166 -8.97 7.41 19.95
CA ASP A 166 -8.79 6.51 18.82
C ASP A 166 -7.38 5.93 18.84
N THR A 167 -7.29 4.62 19.03
CA THR A 167 -6.04 3.85 19.07
C THR A 167 -5.86 2.94 17.86
N ILE A 168 -6.78 3.02 16.89
CA ILE A 168 -6.74 2.23 15.66
C ILE A 168 -5.71 2.86 14.73
N THR A 169 -4.85 2.04 14.12
CA THR A 169 -3.92 2.53 13.11
C THR A 169 -4.54 2.44 11.72
N PRO A 170 -4.26 3.40 10.84
CA PRO A 170 -4.74 3.34 9.47
C PRO A 170 -4.06 2.21 8.69
N VAL A 171 -4.64 1.83 7.54
CA VAL A 171 -4.09 0.83 6.63
C VAL A 171 -4.04 1.38 5.21
N THR A 172 -2.85 1.44 4.65
CA THR A 172 -2.64 1.78 3.23
C THR A 172 -2.54 0.54 2.33
N THR A 173 -3.19 0.56 1.17
CA THR A 173 -3.11 -0.47 0.13
C THR A 173 -2.67 0.15 -1.21
N PRO A 174 -1.60 -0.37 -1.85
CA PRO A 174 -1.18 0.04 -3.18
C PRO A 174 -1.97 -0.67 -4.29
N SER A 175 -2.23 0.03 -5.39
CA SER A 175 -2.84 -0.53 -6.60
C SER A 175 -2.17 0.06 -7.85
N PRO A 176 -1.52 -0.77 -8.70
CA PRO A 176 -1.30 -2.20 -8.52
C PRO A 176 -0.32 -2.50 -7.35
N PRO A 177 -0.35 -3.72 -6.78
CA PRO A 177 0.65 -4.17 -5.81
C PRO A 177 2.05 -4.26 -6.43
N GLY A 178 3.09 -4.42 -5.61
CA GLY A 178 4.44 -4.69 -6.10
C GLY A 178 4.50 -5.97 -6.95
N GLY A 179 5.40 -5.98 -7.92
CA GLY A 179 5.55 -7.06 -8.88
C GLY A 179 6.44 -6.69 -10.07
N THR A 180 6.56 -7.63 -11.00
CA THR A 180 7.30 -7.45 -12.25
C THR A 180 6.33 -7.07 -13.38
N TYR A 181 6.66 -6.02 -14.13
CA TYR A 181 5.79 -5.49 -15.19
C TYR A 181 6.57 -5.19 -16.46
N SER A 182 5.92 -5.41 -17.60
CA SER A 182 6.45 -5.09 -18.94
C SER A 182 6.32 -3.63 -19.36
N THR A 183 5.64 -2.82 -18.55
CA THR A 183 5.35 -1.41 -18.84
C THR A 183 5.41 -0.58 -17.56
N ALA A 184 5.56 0.73 -17.70
CA ALA A 184 5.51 1.64 -16.58
C ALA A 184 4.15 1.52 -15.84
N GLN A 185 4.20 1.58 -14.51
CA GLN A 185 3.04 1.50 -13.63
C GLN A 185 2.66 2.87 -13.08
N SER A 186 1.37 3.04 -12.78
CA SER A 186 0.82 4.23 -12.10
C SER A 186 0.17 3.78 -10.80
N VAL A 187 0.91 3.86 -9.70
CA VAL A 187 0.52 3.30 -8.40
C VAL A 187 -0.35 4.28 -7.62
N THR A 188 -1.57 3.86 -7.29
CA THR A 188 -2.48 4.56 -6.39
C THR A 188 -2.33 4.00 -4.98
N LEU A 189 -2.19 4.87 -3.98
CA LEU A 189 -2.21 4.48 -2.57
C LEU A 189 -3.58 4.86 -1.97
N THR A 190 -4.29 3.88 -1.41
CA THR A 190 -5.58 4.10 -0.73
C THR A 190 -5.42 3.85 0.75
N CYS A 191 -5.85 4.78 1.60
CA CYS A 191 -5.86 4.63 3.04
C CYS A 191 -7.28 4.36 3.56
N ASN A 192 -7.38 3.44 4.51
CA ASN A 192 -8.60 3.12 5.24
C ASN A 192 -8.29 3.05 6.74
N ASP A 193 -9.12 3.69 7.56
CA ASP A 193 -8.95 3.71 9.02
C ASP A 193 -10.14 3.08 9.76
N GLY A 194 -10.97 2.30 9.05
CA GLY A 194 -12.12 1.62 9.64
C GLY A 194 -13.06 2.56 10.39
N THR A 195 -13.19 2.33 11.70
CA THR A 195 -13.99 3.14 12.65
C THR A 195 -13.18 4.16 13.43
N GLY A 196 -11.90 4.34 13.09
CA GLY A 196 -11.00 5.32 13.71
C GLY A 196 -11.33 6.77 13.31
N SER A 197 -10.38 7.65 13.57
CA SER A 197 -10.47 9.09 13.36
C SER A 197 -10.40 9.49 11.88
N GLY A 198 -9.98 8.58 11.00
CA GLY A 198 -9.85 8.80 9.56
C GLY A 198 -8.42 9.13 9.15
N CYS A 199 -8.08 8.79 7.91
CA CYS A 199 -6.75 9.04 7.36
C CYS A 199 -6.43 10.54 7.23
N ASP A 200 -5.27 10.98 7.75
CA ASP A 200 -4.72 12.33 7.53
C ASP A 200 -3.86 12.33 6.26
N LYS A 201 -2.73 11.63 6.30
CA LYS A 201 -1.69 11.68 5.25
C LYS A 201 -1.02 10.33 5.07
N ILE A 202 -0.61 10.05 3.84
CA ILE A 202 0.31 8.97 3.51
C ILE A 202 1.65 9.61 3.12
N TYR A 203 2.73 9.19 3.78
CA TYR A 203 4.10 9.60 3.48
C TYR A 203 4.81 8.48 2.74
N TYR A 204 5.62 8.81 1.73
CA TYR A 204 6.28 7.80 0.91
C TYR A 204 7.67 8.21 0.40
N THR A 205 8.42 7.22 -0.06
CA THR A 205 9.71 7.34 -0.73
C THR A 205 9.79 6.30 -1.86
N THR A 206 10.49 6.62 -2.95
CA THR A 206 10.65 5.74 -4.12
C THR A 206 12.09 5.23 -4.30
N ASP A 207 13.02 5.74 -3.48
CA ASP A 207 14.44 5.40 -3.52
C ASP A 207 14.83 4.33 -2.47
N GLY A 208 13.83 3.73 -1.81
CA GLY A 208 14.04 2.74 -0.75
C GLY A 208 14.47 3.31 0.60
N THR A 209 14.60 4.63 0.77
CA THR A 209 14.84 5.23 2.09
C THR A 209 13.61 5.11 2.99
N THR A 210 13.78 5.11 4.31
CA THR A 210 12.64 5.01 5.24
C THR A 210 11.86 6.34 5.25
N PRO A 211 10.56 6.34 4.92
CA PRO A 211 9.75 7.55 4.96
C PRO A 211 9.58 8.05 6.41
N THR A 212 9.49 9.37 6.57
CA THR A 212 9.17 10.06 7.83
C THR A 212 8.03 11.06 7.59
N THR A 213 7.56 11.74 8.63
CA THR A 213 6.56 12.82 8.48
C THR A 213 7.11 14.07 7.76
N SER A 214 8.40 14.10 7.42
CA SER A 214 9.01 15.12 6.56
C SER A 214 9.16 14.66 5.10
N SER A 215 8.82 13.41 4.79
CA SER A 215 8.84 12.87 3.43
C SER A 215 7.69 13.44 2.58
N PRO A 216 7.75 13.29 1.24
CA PRO A 216 6.64 13.67 0.36
C PRO A 216 5.31 13.04 0.79
N VAL A 217 4.25 13.85 0.74
CA VAL A 217 2.86 13.42 0.99
C VAL A 217 2.23 12.97 -0.32
N TYR A 218 1.64 11.78 -0.30
CA TYR A 218 0.91 11.26 -1.44
C TYR A 218 -0.32 12.12 -1.73
N SER A 219 -0.42 12.61 -2.96
CA SER A 219 -1.53 13.46 -3.44
C SER A 219 -2.04 13.09 -4.84
N SER A 220 -1.26 12.30 -5.59
CA SER A 220 -1.59 11.80 -6.92
C SER A 220 -0.89 10.46 -7.16
N PRO A 221 -1.36 9.62 -8.11
CA PRO A 221 -0.71 8.37 -8.45
C PRO A 221 0.80 8.52 -8.72
N ILE A 222 1.58 7.56 -8.24
CA ILE A 222 3.04 7.53 -8.36
C ILE A 222 3.42 6.83 -9.66
N SER A 223 4.12 7.53 -10.55
CA SER A 223 4.63 6.93 -11.79
C SER A 223 5.91 6.14 -11.53
N ILE A 224 5.91 4.86 -11.90
CA ILE A 224 7.04 3.93 -11.79
C ILE A 224 7.41 3.45 -13.18
N SER A 225 8.50 3.98 -13.72
CA SER A 225 8.99 3.67 -15.09
C SER A 225 10.28 2.84 -15.12
N VAL A 226 10.88 2.61 -13.95
CA VAL A 226 12.09 1.82 -13.73
C VAL A 226 11.96 1.07 -12.41
N ASP A 227 12.85 0.13 -12.15
CA ASP A 227 12.93 -0.58 -10.87
C ASP A 227 12.89 0.38 -9.69
N THR A 228 11.90 0.19 -8.81
CA THR A 228 11.56 1.13 -7.74
C THR A 228 11.22 0.38 -6.47
N MET A 229 11.84 0.79 -5.37
CA MET A 229 11.46 0.35 -4.03
C MET A 229 10.59 1.43 -3.38
N LEU A 230 9.28 1.22 -3.42
CA LEU A 230 8.29 2.13 -2.84
C LEU A 230 8.10 1.77 -1.36
N LYS A 231 8.41 2.71 -0.47
CA LYS A 231 8.10 2.60 0.96
C LYS A 231 7.10 3.65 1.37
N PHE A 232 6.16 3.31 2.25
CA PHE A 232 5.12 4.23 2.70
C PHE A 232 4.57 3.88 4.08
N PHE A 233 3.97 4.88 4.73
CA PHE A 233 3.10 4.70 5.90
C PHE A 233 2.06 5.83 5.94
N ALA A 234 0.86 5.53 6.42
CA ALA A 234 -0.18 6.47 6.75
C ALA A 234 -0.17 6.89 8.22
N ARG A 235 -0.68 8.09 8.45
CA ARG A 235 -1.06 8.64 9.75
C ARG A 235 -2.53 9.05 9.70
N ASP A 236 -3.26 8.84 10.79
CA ASP A 236 -4.65 9.28 10.96
C ASP A 236 -4.76 10.67 11.63
N LEU A 237 -5.98 11.12 11.90
CA LEU A 237 -6.25 12.41 12.56
C LEU A 237 -5.96 12.38 14.08
N ALA A 238 -6.01 11.23 14.73
CA ALA A 238 -5.65 11.05 16.14
C ALA A 238 -4.13 10.99 16.39
N GLY A 239 -3.35 10.80 15.31
CA GLY A 239 -1.90 10.74 15.31
C GLY A 239 -1.32 9.33 15.36
N ASN A 240 -2.13 8.28 15.21
CA ASN A 240 -1.66 6.91 15.04
C ASN A 240 -0.95 6.75 13.70
N ASN A 241 0.19 6.06 13.71
CA ASN A 241 0.94 5.74 12.49
C ASN A 241 0.81 4.25 12.20
N GLU A 242 0.53 3.90 10.95
CA GLU A 242 0.66 2.50 10.53
C GLU A 242 2.13 2.08 10.50
N SER A 243 2.39 0.77 10.56
CA SER A 243 3.72 0.22 10.33
C SER A 243 4.17 0.46 8.89
N MET A 244 5.44 0.86 8.71
CA MET A 244 6.03 1.07 7.39
C MET A 244 5.88 -0.17 6.48
N LYS A 245 5.36 0.05 5.28
CA LYS A 245 5.22 -0.96 4.22
C LYS A 245 6.28 -0.76 3.14
N THR A 246 6.68 -1.85 2.50
CA THR A 246 7.60 -1.87 1.36
C THR A 246 6.96 -2.60 0.19
N GLN A 247 7.08 -2.05 -1.02
CA GLN A 247 6.71 -2.67 -2.28
C GLN A 247 7.89 -2.58 -3.24
N ILE A 248 8.14 -3.67 -3.96
CA ILE A 248 9.19 -3.75 -4.98
C ILE A 248 8.48 -3.83 -6.32
N TYR A 249 8.81 -2.89 -7.20
CA TYR A 249 8.37 -2.86 -8.57
C TYR A 249 9.58 -3.07 -9.46
N THR A 250 9.53 -4.05 -10.35
CA THR A 250 10.55 -4.32 -11.35
C THR A 250 9.95 -4.05 -12.73
N ILE A 251 10.58 -3.18 -13.51
CA ILE A 251 10.11 -2.81 -14.85
C ILE A 251 11.07 -3.39 -15.88
N ASP A 252 10.59 -4.42 -16.56
CA ASP A 252 11.36 -5.14 -17.57
C ASP A 252 10.70 -5.00 -18.93
N THR A 253 11.32 -4.27 -19.84
CA THR A 253 10.82 -4.04 -21.20
C THR A 253 11.53 -4.90 -22.25
N ILE A 254 12.43 -5.79 -21.80
CA ILE A 254 13.27 -6.60 -22.68
C ILE A 254 12.51 -7.89 -22.95
N ALA A 255 12.28 -8.18 -24.24
CA ALA A 255 11.73 -9.47 -24.61
C ALA A 255 12.83 -10.54 -24.61
N PRO A 256 12.50 -11.79 -24.24
CA PRO A 256 13.45 -12.89 -24.27
C PRO A 256 13.88 -13.22 -25.70
N VAL A 257 14.92 -14.03 -25.83
CA VAL A 257 15.44 -14.51 -27.11
C VAL A 257 15.64 -16.02 -27.05
N THR A 258 15.04 -16.74 -28.00
CA THR A 258 15.26 -18.18 -28.14
C THR A 258 16.22 -18.55 -29.27
N THR A 259 16.81 -19.73 -29.15
CA THR A 259 17.62 -20.38 -30.20
C THR A 259 17.29 -21.85 -30.28
N ALA A 260 17.30 -22.41 -31.49
CA ALA A 260 17.17 -23.84 -31.74
C ALA A 260 18.54 -24.47 -32.02
N SER A 261 18.80 -25.63 -31.41
CA SER A 261 20.02 -26.40 -31.63
C SER A 261 19.70 -27.89 -31.85
N PRO A 262 20.08 -28.49 -32.99
CA PRO A 262 20.71 -27.82 -34.12
C PRO A 262 19.73 -26.89 -34.86
N PRO A 263 20.22 -25.87 -35.59
CA PRO A 263 19.36 -24.99 -36.38
C PRO A 263 18.66 -25.75 -37.52
N GLY A 264 17.64 -25.13 -38.10
CA GLY A 264 16.97 -25.62 -39.29
C GLY A 264 17.93 -25.80 -40.47
N GLY A 265 17.51 -26.62 -41.43
CA GLY A 265 18.34 -26.96 -42.57
C GLY A 265 17.97 -28.30 -43.19
N TYR A 266 18.90 -28.85 -43.96
CA TYR A 266 18.73 -30.09 -44.69
C TYR A 266 19.36 -31.26 -43.92
N TRP A 267 18.55 -32.28 -43.64
CA TRP A 267 18.91 -33.40 -42.77
C TRP A 267 18.60 -34.74 -43.43
N ASN A 268 19.31 -35.79 -43.02
CA ASN A 268 19.19 -37.13 -43.59
C ASN A 268 18.01 -37.90 -42.95
N TYR A 269 17.35 -38.77 -43.71
CA TYR A 269 16.13 -39.47 -43.25
C TYR A 269 16.35 -40.55 -42.19
N ASN A 270 17.57 -41.07 -42.06
CA ASN A 270 17.90 -42.10 -41.07
C ASN A 270 18.32 -41.52 -39.71
N THR A 271 18.24 -40.20 -39.54
CA THR A 271 18.54 -39.50 -38.30
C THR A 271 17.31 -38.75 -37.81
N THR A 272 16.75 -39.16 -36.68
CA THR A 272 15.83 -38.30 -35.93
C THR A 272 16.62 -37.09 -35.45
N VAL A 273 16.21 -35.89 -35.86
CA VAL A 273 16.81 -34.65 -35.36
C VAL A 273 16.18 -34.35 -34.01
N GLN A 274 17.00 -34.33 -32.95
CA GLN A 274 16.58 -33.91 -31.61
C GLN A 274 16.87 -32.43 -31.45
N VAL A 275 15.84 -31.60 -31.56
CA VAL A 275 15.97 -30.14 -31.46
C VAL A 275 15.77 -29.70 -30.02
N SER A 276 16.79 -29.09 -29.45
CA SER A 276 16.72 -28.40 -28.17
C SER A 276 16.46 -26.92 -28.39
N LEU A 277 15.50 -26.36 -27.65
CA LEU A 277 15.27 -24.92 -27.58
C LEU A 277 15.91 -24.38 -26.30
N SER A 278 16.63 -23.27 -26.41
CA SER A 278 17.15 -22.51 -25.27
C SER A 278 16.62 -21.08 -25.32
N CYS A 279 16.53 -20.45 -24.16
CA CYS A 279 16.06 -19.08 -24.00
C CYS A 279 17.03 -18.28 -23.13
N SER A 280 17.24 -17.02 -23.49
CA SER A 280 17.99 -16.04 -22.70
C SER A 280 17.24 -14.72 -22.72
N ASP A 281 17.20 -14.05 -21.58
CA ASP A 281 16.52 -12.76 -21.41
C ASP A 281 17.49 -11.62 -21.01
N GLY A 282 18.80 -11.88 -21.11
CA GLY A 282 19.82 -10.90 -20.75
C GLY A 282 19.63 -10.32 -19.34
N ALA A 283 19.35 -9.02 -19.26
CA ALA A 283 19.10 -8.28 -18.02
C ALA A 283 17.61 -8.14 -17.66
N GLY A 284 16.71 -8.78 -18.43
CA GLY A 284 15.29 -8.83 -18.16
C GLY A 284 14.94 -9.75 -16.99
N SER A 285 13.65 -10.01 -16.83
CA SER A 285 13.07 -10.75 -15.72
C SER A 285 13.34 -12.25 -15.77
N GLY A 286 13.84 -12.76 -16.89
CA GLY A 286 14.15 -14.16 -17.12
C GLY A 286 13.07 -14.86 -17.93
N CYS A 287 13.45 -15.92 -18.64
CA CYS A 287 12.51 -16.71 -19.44
C CYS A 287 11.52 -17.49 -18.56
N ASP A 288 10.22 -17.27 -18.76
CA ASP A 288 9.16 -18.07 -18.13
C ASP A 288 8.94 -19.36 -18.93
N ARG A 289 8.53 -19.23 -20.20
CA ARG A 289 8.12 -20.37 -21.04
C ARG A 289 8.43 -20.16 -22.50
N ILE A 290 8.72 -21.26 -23.21
CA ILE A 290 8.80 -21.33 -24.67
C ILE A 290 7.60 -22.10 -25.19
N TYR A 291 6.86 -21.52 -26.14
CA TYR A 291 5.71 -22.13 -26.81
C TYR A 291 6.08 -22.47 -28.25
N TYR A 292 5.60 -23.60 -28.77
CA TYR A 292 5.98 -24.03 -30.12
C TYR A 292 4.87 -24.79 -30.88
N THR A 293 5.06 -24.90 -32.19
CA THR A 293 4.26 -25.70 -33.13
C THR A 293 5.19 -26.37 -34.14
N THR A 294 4.82 -27.54 -34.66
CA THR A 294 5.63 -28.33 -35.61
C THR A 294 5.01 -28.42 -37.00
N ASP A 295 3.81 -27.90 -37.18
CA ASP A 295 3.05 -27.92 -38.43
C ASP A 295 3.13 -26.60 -39.22
N GLY A 296 3.96 -25.65 -38.75
CA GLY A 296 4.09 -24.32 -39.34
C GLY A 296 3.00 -23.32 -38.96
N THR A 297 2.01 -23.71 -38.14
CA THR A 297 1.02 -22.76 -37.61
C THR A 297 1.66 -21.78 -36.63
N THR A 298 1.06 -20.60 -36.44
CA THR A 298 1.59 -19.58 -35.52
C THR A 298 1.38 -20.04 -34.07
N PRO A 299 2.44 -20.23 -33.26
CA PRO A 299 2.28 -20.59 -31.85
C PRO A 299 1.61 -19.47 -31.05
N THR A 300 0.83 -19.86 -30.03
CA THR A 300 0.21 -18.96 -29.05
C THR A 300 0.52 -19.43 -27.64
N THR A 301 0.09 -18.70 -26.60
CA THR A 301 0.23 -19.14 -25.20
C THR A 301 -0.63 -20.36 -24.85
N ALA A 302 -1.50 -20.82 -25.77
CA ALA A 302 -2.22 -22.08 -25.65
C ALA A 302 -1.53 -23.25 -26.36
N SER A 303 -0.45 -22.99 -27.11
CA SER A 303 0.35 -24.03 -27.77
C SER A 303 1.14 -24.85 -26.74
N PRO A 304 1.66 -26.04 -27.12
CA PRO A 304 2.53 -26.83 -26.27
C PRO A 304 3.72 -26.03 -25.72
N VAL A 305 4.00 -26.21 -24.43
CA VAL A 305 5.18 -25.65 -23.75
C VAL A 305 6.36 -26.59 -23.94
N TYR A 306 7.50 -26.06 -24.36
CA TYR A 306 8.73 -26.83 -24.49
C TYR A 306 9.26 -27.26 -23.11
N SER A 307 9.45 -28.55 -22.91
CA SER A 307 9.98 -29.15 -21.67
C SER A 307 11.05 -30.22 -21.92
N SER A 308 11.17 -30.71 -23.15
CA SER A 308 12.15 -31.72 -23.57
C SER A 308 12.46 -31.57 -25.06
N PRO A 309 13.60 -32.09 -25.55
CA PRO A 309 13.95 -32.03 -26.96
C PRO A 309 12.84 -32.52 -27.90
N ILE A 310 12.66 -31.82 -29.03
CA ILE A 310 11.64 -32.11 -30.05
C ILE A 310 12.24 -33.07 -31.07
N ASN A 311 11.62 -34.24 -31.22
CA ASN A 311 12.03 -35.24 -32.21
C ASN A 311 11.42 -34.93 -33.59
N ILE A 312 12.26 -34.68 -34.59
CA ILE A 312 11.86 -34.42 -35.98
C ILE A 312 12.37 -35.55 -36.88
N SER A 313 11.45 -36.29 -37.51
CA SER A 313 11.74 -37.44 -38.40
C SER A 313 11.16 -37.28 -39.81
N VAL A 314 10.43 -36.20 -40.06
CA VAL A 314 9.87 -35.81 -41.36
C VAL A 314 10.07 -34.31 -41.58
N THR A 315 9.86 -33.82 -42.80
CA THR A 315 9.99 -32.39 -43.06
C THR A 315 9.01 -31.61 -42.19
N THR A 316 9.54 -30.70 -41.38
CA THR A 316 8.82 -30.02 -40.29
C THR A 316 9.13 -28.54 -40.32
N THR A 317 8.10 -27.70 -40.19
CA THR A 317 8.26 -26.26 -39.95
C THR A 317 8.03 -26.01 -38.47
N LEU A 318 9.11 -25.84 -37.72
CA LEU A 318 9.10 -25.55 -36.30
C LEU A 318 8.97 -24.04 -36.10
N ARG A 319 7.92 -23.60 -35.42
CA ARG A 319 7.75 -22.20 -35.03
C ARG A 319 7.67 -22.10 -33.52
N PHE A 320 8.33 -21.12 -32.94
CA PHE A 320 8.43 -20.98 -31.49
C PHE A 320 8.62 -19.53 -31.06
N PHE A 321 8.22 -19.23 -29.83
CA PHE A 321 8.50 -17.95 -29.17
C PHE A 321 8.53 -18.16 -27.64
N ALA A 322 9.30 -17.34 -26.94
CA ALA A 322 9.34 -17.26 -25.49
C ALA A 322 8.56 -16.07 -24.94
N ARG A 323 8.12 -16.23 -23.69
CA ARG A 323 7.72 -15.16 -22.78
C ARG A 323 8.61 -15.13 -21.55
N ASP A 324 8.80 -13.95 -20.99
CA ASP A 324 9.47 -13.74 -19.71
C ASP A 324 8.46 -13.64 -18.53
N PHE A 325 8.96 -13.37 -17.33
CA PHE A 325 8.13 -13.17 -16.13
C PHE A 325 7.43 -11.81 -16.08
N ALA A 326 7.88 -10.81 -16.84
CA ALA A 326 7.23 -9.51 -17.00
C ALA A 326 6.07 -9.51 -18.01
N GLY A 327 5.95 -10.60 -18.78
CA GLY A 327 4.97 -10.80 -19.82
C GLY A 327 5.39 -10.30 -21.21
N ASN A 328 6.64 -9.87 -21.43
CA ASN A 328 7.12 -9.58 -22.78
C ASN A 328 7.17 -10.86 -23.60
N SER A 329 6.94 -10.73 -24.90
CA SER A 329 6.99 -11.84 -25.84
C SER A 329 8.03 -11.53 -26.90
N GLU A 330 8.87 -12.51 -27.21
CA GLU A 330 9.76 -12.38 -28.36
C GLU A 330 8.97 -12.43 -29.67
N VAL A 331 9.62 -12.00 -30.75
CA VAL A 331 9.10 -12.22 -32.11
C VAL A 331 9.22 -13.70 -32.47
N ILE A 332 8.15 -14.27 -33.03
CA ILE A 332 8.10 -15.68 -33.42
C ILE A 332 9.25 -16.05 -34.37
N ARG A 333 10.01 -17.08 -33.97
CA ARG A 333 11.06 -17.70 -34.78
C ARG A 333 10.50 -18.83 -35.61
N THR A 334 11.12 -19.07 -36.76
CA THR A 334 10.76 -20.14 -37.68
C THR A 334 12.02 -20.87 -38.12
N GLU A 335 12.04 -22.19 -37.93
CA GLU A 335 13.08 -23.10 -38.39
C GLU A 335 12.45 -24.15 -39.28
N VAL A 336 13.05 -24.40 -40.44
CA VAL A 336 12.56 -25.41 -41.40
C VAL A 336 13.55 -26.56 -41.44
N TYR A 337 13.10 -27.73 -41.01
CA TYR A 337 13.86 -28.97 -41.05
C TYR A 337 13.41 -29.78 -42.26
N ASN A 338 14.24 -29.79 -43.29
CA ASN A 338 14.02 -30.50 -44.54
C ASN A 338 14.62 -31.91 -44.45
N ILE A 339 13.77 -32.90 -44.18
CA ILE A 339 14.17 -34.31 -44.02
C ILE A 339 13.96 -35.05 -45.34
N GLY A 340 15.00 -35.77 -45.78
CA GLY A 340 14.92 -36.68 -46.93
C GLY A 340 16.21 -36.73 -47.77
N PRO A 341 16.69 -37.91 -48.18
CA PRO A 341 17.87 -38.06 -49.02
C PRO A 341 17.59 -37.75 -50.49
N VAL A 342 16.32 -37.63 -50.88
CA VAL A 342 15.91 -37.44 -52.27
C VAL A 342 14.89 -36.31 -52.41
N ARG A 343 14.85 -35.68 -53.59
CA ARG A 343 13.99 -34.54 -53.90
C ARG A 343 13.45 -34.60 -55.32
N ILE A 344 12.17 -34.26 -55.51
CA ILE A 344 11.58 -33.97 -56.82
C ILE A 344 11.09 -32.54 -56.81
N GLY A 345 11.57 -31.72 -57.74
CA GLY A 345 11.28 -30.29 -57.75
C GLY A 345 11.68 -29.66 -56.42
N THR A 346 10.70 -29.16 -55.65
CA THR A 346 10.91 -28.58 -54.32
C THR A 346 10.65 -29.55 -53.16
N THR A 347 10.08 -30.72 -53.39
CA THR A 347 9.57 -31.65 -52.36
C THR A 347 10.60 -32.72 -52.02
N ASN A 348 10.92 -32.87 -50.73
CA ASN A 348 11.81 -33.93 -50.24
C ASN A 348 11.02 -35.21 -49.95
N TYR A 349 11.65 -36.36 -50.14
CA TYR A 349 11.09 -37.66 -49.79
C TYR A 349 12.12 -38.47 -48.98
N ASN A 350 11.61 -39.34 -48.12
CA ASN A 350 12.43 -40.15 -47.22
C ASN A 350 13.13 -41.31 -47.93
N THR A 351 12.64 -41.72 -49.08
CA THR A 351 13.11 -42.90 -49.84
C THR A 351 13.04 -42.62 -51.33
N ILE A 352 13.97 -43.19 -52.11
CA ILE A 352 13.90 -43.27 -53.57
C ILE A 352 12.55 -43.87 -53.97
N GLN A 353 12.05 -44.90 -53.27
CA GLN A 353 10.75 -45.50 -53.58
C GLN A 353 9.59 -44.52 -53.39
N ALA A 354 9.57 -43.73 -52.33
CA ALA A 354 8.51 -42.74 -52.10
C ALA A 354 8.56 -41.63 -53.17
N ALA A 355 9.75 -41.16 -53.53
CA ALA A 355 9.91 -40.23 -54.65
C ALA A 355 9.40 -40.85 -55.96
N TYR A 356 9.81 -42.08 -56.28
CA TYR A 356 9.33 -42.79 -57.47
C TYR A 356 7.81 -42.95 -57.51
N ASN A 357 7.19 -43.25 -56.36
CA ASN A 357 5.73 -43.37 -56.25
C ASN A 357 5.01 -42.03 -56.48
N ALA A 358 5.63 -40.90 -56.13
CA ALA A 358 5.09 -39.56 -56.37
C ALA A 358 5.44 -38.99 -57.75
N ALA A 359 6.46 -39.53 -58.42
CA ALA A 359 6.94 -39.03 -59.69
C ALA A 359 5.88 -39.14 -60.82
N VAL A 360 5.93 -38.17 -61.73
CA VAL A 360 5.24 -38.20 -63.04
C VAL A 360 6.25 -38.34 -64.18
N ASN A 361 5.76 -38.64 -65.38
CA ASN A 361 6.59 -38.86 -66.56
C ASN A 361 7.54 -37.67 -66.83
N GLY A 362 8.83 -37.97 -66.97
CA GLY A 362 9.90 -36.99 -67.19
C GLY A 362 10.50 -36.38 -65.91
N ASN A 363 10.03 -36.74 -64.71
CA ASN A 363 10.62 -36.21 -63.47
C ASN A 363 12.08 -36.66 -63.25
N VAL A 364 12.87 -35.74 -62.67
CA VAL A 364 14.20 -36.02 -62.12
C VAL A 364 14.08 -36.14 -60.61
N ILE A 365 14.43 -37.32 -60.11
CA ILE A 365 14.59 -37.62 -58.69
C ILE A 365 16.07 -37.35 -58.36
N LYS A 366 16.32 -36.22 -57.70
CA LYS A 366 17.65 -35.84 -57.24
C LYS A 366 17.97 -36.60 -55.96
N CYS A 367 19.16 -37.17 -55.85
CA CYS A 367 19.62 -37.92 -54.70
C CYS A 367 20.92 -37.32 -54.15
N ARG A 368 21.00 -37.17 -52.82
CA ARG A 368 22.20 -36.63 -52.17
C ARG A 368 23.40 -37.55 -52.32
N ASP A 369 24.60 -37.01 -52.19
CA ASP A 369 25.91 -37.69 -52.20
C ASP A 369 26.13 -38.58 -50.95
N LEU A 370 25.23 -39.55 -50.75
CA LEU A 370 25.18 -40.44 -49.59
C LEU A 370 25.19 -41.91 -50.01
N THR A 371 25.27 -42.80 -49.03
CA THR A 371 24.99 -44.23 -49.21
C THR A 371 23.52 -44.50 -48.85
N LEU A 372 22.73 -44.91 -49.85
CA LEU A 372 21.33 -45.28 -49.73
C LEU A 372 21.23 -46.80 -49.67
N VAL A 373 20.65 -47.34 -48.60
CA VAL A 373 20.54 -48.81 -48.38
C VAL A 373 19.21 -49.41 -48.83
N GLU A 374 18.33 -48.57 -49.37
CA GLU A 374 17.01 -48.95 -49.84
C GLU A 374 17.03 -49.60 -51.23
N SER A 375 15.99 -50.37 -51.54
CA SER A 375 15.74 -50.92 -52.87
C SER A 375 14.64 -50.13 -53.58
N LEU A 376 14.67 -50.09 -54.91
CA LEU A 376 13.66 -49.47 -55.75
C LEU A 376 12.95 -50.50 -56.61
N THR A 377 11.62 -50.54 -56.53
CA THR A 377 10.76 -51.28 -57.44
C THR A 377 10.18 -50.36 -58.50
N VAL A 378 10.52 -50.61 -59.76
CA VAL A 378 10.03 -49.88 -60.95
C VAL A 378 8.85 -50.66 -61.53
N ASN A 379 7.65 -50.28 -61.10
CA ASN A 379 6.38 -50.98 -61.43
C ASN A 379 5.30 -50.08 -62.06
N ARG A 380 5.68 -48.90 -62.54
CA ARG A 380 4.75 -47.92 -63.14
C ARG A 380 5.25 -47.60 -64.54
N ASN A 381 4.36 -47.50 -65.52
CA ASN A 381 4.70 -47.15 -66.91
C ASN A 381 4.98 -45.64 -67.07
N ILE A 382 6.03 -45.16 -66.41
CA ILE A 382 6.53 -43.77 -66.48
C ILE A 382 8.03 -43.74 -66.73
N ILE A 383 8.52 -42.65 -67.30
CA ILE A 383 9.94 -42.38 -67.51
C ILE A 383 10.42 -41.47 -66.39
N VAL A 384 11.47 -41.86 -65.66
CA VAL A 384 12.06 -41.03 -64.60
C VAL A 384 13.60 -41.09 -64.66
N THR A 385 14.25 -40.03 -64.22
CA THR A 385 15.72 -40.01 -64.05
C THR A 385 16.07 -40.00 -62.56
N LEU A 386 16.86 -40.96 -62.10
CA LEU A 386 17.58 -40.89 -60.83
C LEU A 386 18.92 -40.23 -61.07
N GLU A 387 19.19 -39.15 -60.34
CA GLU A 387 20.45 -38.42 -60.46
C GLU A 387 21.09 -38.21 -59.10
N GLY A 388 22.22 -38.88 -58.87
CA GLY A 388 23.00 -38.80 -57.64
C GLY A 388 24.00 -37.65 -57.61
N GLY A 389 24.65 -37.47 -56.47
CA GLY A 389 25.76 -36.52 -56.28
C GLY A 389 25.36 -35.12 -55.84
N TYR A 390 24.12 -34.94 -55.40
CA TYR A 390 23.66 -33.65 -54.92
C TYR A 390 24.14 -33.33 -53.50
N ASN A 391 24.44 -32.07 -53.25
CA ASN A 391 24.64 -31.56 -51.89
C ASN A 391 23.33 -31.60 -51.07
N SER A 392 23.40 -31.27 -49.78
CA SER A 392 22.27 -31.38 -48.84
C SER A 392 21.02 -30.59 -49.26
N ASP A 393 21.16 -29.45 -49.95
CA ASP A 393 20.05 -28.61 -50.40
C ASP A 393 19.58 -28.89 -51.85
N PHE A 394 20.24 -29.82 -52.56
CA PHE A 394 19.98 -30.19 -53.96
C PHE A 394 20.20 -29.06 -55.00
N THR A 395 20.99 -28.04 -54.67
CA THR A 395 21.33 -26.92 -55.58
C THR A 395 22.54 -27.23 -56.46
N SER A 396 23.47 -28.06 -55.99
CA SER A 396 24.72 -28.38 -56.71
C SER A 396 24.92 -29.89 -56.81
N ASN A 397 25.39 -30.34 -57.97
CA ASN A 397 25.86 -31.71 -58.17
C ASN A 397 27.40 -31.69 -58.28
N TYR A 398 28.09 -32.28 -57.31
CA TYR A 398 29.55 -32.21 -57.24
C TYR A 398 30.25 -33.27 -58.10
N GLY A 399 29.50 -34.11 -58.82
CA GLY A 399 30.07 -35.25 -59.56
C GLY A 399 30.57 -36.38 -58.66
N ILE A 400 30.40 -36.26 -57.34
CA ILE A 400 30.57 -37.37 -56.39
C ILE A 400 29.39 -38.33 -56.60
N MET A 401 29.64 -39.63 -56.71
CA MET A 401 28.56 -40.59 -56.96
C MET A 401 27.78 -40.91 -55.68
N THR A 402 26.45 -40.85 -55.75
CA THR A 402 25.58 -41.44 -54.71
C THR A 402 25.75 -42.95 -54.74
N THR A 403 25.91 -43.59 -53.59
CA THR A 403 25.99 -45.06 -53.54
C THR A 403 24.61 -45.64 -53.26
N LEU A 404 24.13 -46.56 -54.09
CA LEU A 404 22.92 -47.35 -53.82
C LEU A 404 23.32 -48.79 -53.52
N ARG A 405 22.97 -49.24 -52.31
CA ARG A 405 23.23 -50.60 -51.80
C ARG A 405 22.07 -51.58 -51.93
N GLY A 406 20.85 -51.08 -52.12
CA GLY A 406 19.72 -51.97 -52.42
C GLY A 406 19.61 -52.30 -53.91
N MET A 407 18.67 -53.17 -54.24
CA MET A 407 18.42 -53.59 -55.61
C MET A 407 17.46 -52.65 -56.33
N ILE A 408 17.64 -52.51 -57.64
CA ILE A 408 16.63 -51.92 -58.53
C ILE A 408 15.95 -53.06 -59.28
N THR A 409 14.66 -53.24 -59.06
CA THR A 409 13.86 -54.33 -59.63
C THR A 409 12.81 -53.76 -60.58
N THR A 410 12.80 -54.21 -61.83
CA THR A 410 11.79 -53.82 -62.82
C THR A 410 10.73 -54.92 -62.98
N THR A 411 9.45 -54.58 -62.96
CA THR A 411 8.36 -55.55 -63.22
C THR A 411 7.88 -55.53 -64.66
N ALA A 412 7.24 -56.60 -65.14
CA ALA A 412 6.61 -56.62 -66.46
C ALA A 412 5.54 -55.51 -66.55
N GLY A 413 5.65 -54.64 -67.57
CA GLY A 413 4.82 -53.43 -67.69
C GLY A 413 5.35 -52.19 -66.92
N GLY A 414 6.53 -52.29 -66.30
CA GLY A 414 7.25 -51.16 -65.72
C GLY A 414 7.80 -50.21 -66.80
N GLY A 415 7.91 -48.93 -66.45
CA GLY A 415 8.45 -47.88 -67.31
C GLY A 415 9.98 -47.82 -67.30
N THR A 416 10.54 -46.73 -67.82
CA THR A 416 11.98 -46.57 -68.00
C THR A 416 12.61 -45.76 -66.88
N ILE A 417 13.70 -46.25 -66.30
CA ILE A 417 14.52 -45.51 -65.35
C ILE A 417 15.90 -45.21 -65.94
N THR A 418 16.29 -43.94 -65.95
CA THR A 418 17.65 -43.52 -66.29
C THR A 418 18.42 -43.23 -65.00
N ILE A 419 19.62 -43.78 -64.84
CA ILE A 419 20.44 -43.60 -63.63
C ILE A 419 21.69 -42.81 -64.00
N LYS A 420 21.96 -41.73 -63.27
CA LYS A 420 23.13 -40.84 -63.46
C LYS A 420 23.84 -40.61 -62.13
N ASN A 421 25.17 -40.59 -62.14
CA ASN A 421 26.00 -40.30 -60.96
C ASN A 421 25.72 -41.21 -59.76
N PHE A 422 25.57 -42.51 -60.02
CA PHE A 422 25.42 -43.54 -59.00
C PHE A 422 26.55 -44.58 -59.06
N THR A 423 26.95 -45.03 -57.88
CA THR A 423 27.64 -46.30 -57.69
C THR A 423 26.59 -47.32 -57.25
N LEU A 424 26.38 -48.37 -58.05
CA LEU A 424 25.54 -49.51 -57.65
C LEU A 424 26.47 -50.56 -57.02
N SER A 425 26.36 -50.75 -55.70
CA SER A 425 27.18 -51.74 -54.98
C SER A 425 26.26 -52.69 -54.25
N GLN A 426 26.16 -53.94 -54.71
CA GLN A 426 25.38 -54.97 -54.01
C GLN A 426 26.07 -55.44 -52.73
#